data_AF-A0A850B735-F1
#
_entry.id   AF-A0A850B735-F1
#
_cell.length_a   1.000
_cell.length_b   1.000
_cell.length_c   1.000
_cell.angle_alpha   90.00
_cell.angle_beta   90.00
_cell.angle_gamma   90.00
#
_symmetry.space_group_name_H-M   'P 1'
#
loop_
_entity.id
_entity.type
_entity.pdbx_description
1 polymer ?
#
loop_
_entity_poly.entity_id
_entity_poly.type
_entity_poly.pdbx_seq_one_letter_code
_entity_poly.pdbx_strand_id
1 'polypeptide(L)' 'MAALFDLLVDASGLSPIFARSTLKRACERAGVNVETMTKAELVKALPNIRKALETFIPVADVDTRMRAISKLANLP' A
#
# COMPACT_ATOMS: atom_id res chain seq x y z
N MET A 1 5.30 -7.88 16.60
CA MET A 1 5.36 -6.63 15.81
C MET A 1 5.04 -7.00 14.37
N ALA A 2 3.94 -6.54 13.79
CA ALA A 2 3.64 -6.82 12.38
C ALA A 2 4.58 -6.00 11.47
N ALA A 3 5.04 -6.57 10.36
CA ALA A 3 5.84 -5.83 9.40
C ALA A 3 5.02 -4.71 8.74
N LEU A 4 5.66 -3.60 8.34
CA LEU A 4 4.96 -2.49 7.70
C LEU A 4 4.20 -2.92 6.44
N PHE A 5 4.70 -3.94 5.74
CA PHE A 5 4.04 -4.53 4.59
C PHE A 5 2.75 -5.28 4.95
N ASP A 6 2.70 -5.98 6.09
CA ASP A 6 1.46 -6.64 6.54
C ASP A 6 0.40 -5.60 6.89
N LEU A 7 0.79 -4.51 7.56
CA LEU A 7 -0.11 -3.38 7.84
C LEU A 7 -0.64 -2.73 6.55
N LEU A 8 0.21 -2.59 5.53
CA LEU A 8 -0.17 -2.09 4.22
C LEU A 8 -1.18 -3.03 3.54
N VAL A 9 -0.96 -4.35 3.61
CA VAL A 9 -1.87 -5.37 3.09
C VAL A 9 -3.24 -5.25 3.75
N ASP A 10 -3.29 -5.14 5.08
CA ASP A 10 -4.54 -5.03 5.84
C ASP A 10 -5.28 -3.72 5.55
N ALA A 11 -4.55 -2.61 5.39
CA ALA A 11 -5.13 -1.30 5.08
C ALA A 11 -5.66 -1.17 3.64
N SER A 12 -5.25 -2.07 2.73
CA SER A 12 -5.61 -2.01 1.30
C SER A 12 -7.09 -2.28 1.01
N GLY A 13 -7.79 -2.98 1.90
CA GLY A 13 -9.18 -3.40 1.68
C GLY A 13 -9.36 -4.49 0.62
N LEU A 14 -8.28 -5.03 0.07
CA LEU A 14 -8.31 -6.19 -0.82
C LEU A 14 -8.25 -7.48 -0.01
N SER A 15 -8.69 -8.58 -0.63
CA SER A 15 -8.43 -9.92 -0.08
C SER A 15 -6.91 -10.13 0.10
N PRO A 16 -6.43 -10.66 1.25
CA PRO A 16 -5.00 -10.75 1.57
C PRO A 16 -4.16 -11.44 0.50
N ILE A 17 -4.71 -12.47 -0.16
CA ILE A 17 -4.03 -13.22 -1.22
C ILE A 17 -3.74 -12.32 -2.43
N PHE A 18 -4.73 -11.51 -2.85
CA PHE A 18 -4.58 -10.58 -3.96
C PHE A 18 -3.77 -9.33 -3.56
N ALA A 19 -3.96 -8.84 -2.33
CA ALA A 19 -3.26 -7.70 -1.78
C ALA A 19 -1.75 -7.88 -1.79
N ARG A 20 -1.25 -9.03 -1.29
CA ARG A 20 0.19 -9.29 -1.18
C ARG A 20 0.90 -9.19 -2.54
N SER A 21 0.42 -9.90 -3.56
CA SER A 21 1.08 -9.88 -4.88
C SER A 21 0.95 -8.52 -5.58
N THR A 22 -0.20 -7.86 -5.43
CA THR A 22 -0.47 -6.56 -6.04
C THR A 22 0.37 -5.45 -5.44
N LEU A 23 0.39 -5.36 -4.11
CA LEU A 23 1.10 -4.31 -3.38
C LEU A 23 2.61 -4.53 -3.43
N LYS A 24 3.08 -5.79 -3.41
CA LYS A 24 4.49 -6.10 -3.63
C LYS A 24 4.99 -5.52 -4.97
N ARG A 25 4.28 -5.81 -6.06
CA ARG A 25 4.61 -5.26 -7.40
C ARG A 25 4.52 -3.73 -7.44
N ALA A 26 3.55 -3.13 -6.75
CA ALA A 26 3.42 -1.68 -6.67
C ALA A 26 4.61 -1.02 -5.96
N CYS A 27 5.07 -1.61 -4.85
CA CYS A 27 6.27 -1.18 -4.13
C CYS A 27 7.54 -1.38 -4.98
N GLU A 28 7.69 -2.53 -5.64
CA GLU A 28 8.84 -2.83 -6.50
C GLU A 28 8.96 -1.84 -7.67
N ARG A 29 7.84 -1.43 -8.29
CA ARG A 29 7.81 -0.37 -9.31
C ARG A 29 8.28 0.99 -8.79
N ALA A 30 8.20 1.22 -7.48
CA ALA A 30 8.73 2.39 -6.82
C ALA A 30 10.20 2.22 -6.35
N GLY A 31 10.83 1.07 -6.64
CA GLY A 31 12.16 0.72 -6.15
C GLY A 31 12.20 0.35 -4.67
N VAL A 32 11.06 -0.05 -4.08
CA VAL A 32 10.93 -0.34 -2.65
C VAL A 32 10.89 -1.85 -2.40
N ASN A 33 11.81 -2.34 -1.56
CA ASN A 33 11.76 -3.70 -1.05
C ASN A 33 10.79 -3.79 0.14
N VAL A 34 9.72 -4.58 0.00
CA VAL A 34 8.67 -4.73 1.01
C VAL A 34 9.14 -5.39 2.32
N GLU A 35 10.23 -6.17 2.29
CA GLU A 35 10.76 -6.86 3.47
C GLU A 35 11.54 -5.91 4.39
N THR A 36 12.16 -4.87 3.81
CA THR A 36 12.98 -3.88 4.52
C THR A 36 12.38 -2.47 4.49
N MET A 37 11.14 -2.35 4.03
CA MET A 37 10.50 -1.07 3.74
C MET A 37 10.40 -0.18 4.98
N THR A 38 10.90 1.04 4.84
CA THR A 38 10.73 2.13 5.80
C THR A 38 9.46 2.94 5.51
N LYS A 39 9.03 3.76 6.48
CA LYS A 39 7.91 4.69 6.26
C LYS A 39 8.19 5.69 5.12
N ALA A 40 9.43 6.16 4.99
CA ALA A 40 9.82 7.07 3.91
C ALA A 40 9.72 6.40 2.53
N GLU A 41 10.07 5.12 2.43
CA GLU A 41 9.89 4.34 1.20
C GLU A 41 8.42 4.04 0.92
N LEU A 42 7.60 3.81 1.95
CA LEU A 42 6.16 3.70 1.79
C LEU A 42 5.57 4.98 1.16
N VAL A 43 6.01 6.17 1.59
CA VAL A 43 5.61 7.45 0.96
C VAL A 43 5.94 7.45 -0.53
N LYS A 44 7.15 7.03 -0.92
CA LYS A 44 7.56 6.93 -2.33
C LYS A 44 6.69 5.94 -3.12
N ALA A 45 6.20 4.89 -2.49
CA ALA A 45 5.36 3.87 -3.11
C ALA A 45 3.88 4.27 -3.25
N LEU A 46 3.38 5.26 -2.50
CA LEU A 46 1.96 5.64 -2.48
C LEU A 46 1.34 5.88 -3.87
N PRO A 47 1.99 6.58 -4.82
CA PRO A 47 1.41 6.78 -6.15
C PRO A 47 1.20 5.47 -6.91
N ASN A 48 2.12 4.52 -6.78
CA ASN A 48 2.01 3.19 -7.41
C ASN A 48 0.98 2.33 -6.70
N ILE A 49 0.88 2.43 -5.38
CA ILE A 49 -0.15 1.75 -4.58
C ILE A 49 -1.54 2.25 -4.98
N ARG A 50 -1.75 3.56 -5.11
CA ARG A 50 -3.03 4.14 -5.55
C ARG A 50 -3.46 3.59 -6.90
N LYS A 51 -2.57 3.64 -7.90
CA LYS A 51 -2.83 3.09 -9.25
C LYS A 51 -3.18 1.60 -9.21
N ALA A 52 -2.52 0.84 -8.34
CA ALA A 52 -2.82 -0.57 -8.17
C ALA A 52 -4.24 -0.78 -7.60
N LEU A 53 -4.62 -0.03 -6.56
CA LEU A 53 -5.94 -0.12 -5.95
C LEU A 53 -7.07 0.27 -6.91
N GLU A 54 -6.88 1.30 -7.72
CA GLU A 54 -7.85 1.74 -8.74
C GLU A 54 -8.21 0.64 -9.76
N THR A 55 -7.36 -0.38 -9.90
CA THR A 55 -7.65 -1.52 -10.78
C THR A 55 -8.70 -2.47 -10.18
N PHE A 56 -8.88 -2.47 -8.87
CA PHE A 56 -9.67 -3.49 -8.15
C PHE A 56 -10.87 -2.92 -7.40
N ILE A 57 -10.84 -1.66 -7.01
CA ILE A 57 -11.90 -1.03 -6.22
C ILE A 57 -12.32 0.33 -6.78
N PRO A 58 -13.56 0.76 -6.54
CA PRO A 58 -14.06 2.08 -6.97
C PRO A 58 -13.21 3.23 -6.42
N VAL A 59 -13.11 4.33 -7.16
CA VAL A 59 -12.31 5.52 -6.78
C VAL A 59 -12.69 6.06 -5.39
N ALA A 60 -13.98 6.07 -5.05
CA ALA A 60 -14.46 6.50 -3.73
C ALA A 60 -13.88 5.65 -2.58
N ASP A 61 -13.70 4.35 -2.81
CA ASP A 61 -13.07 3.45 -1.85
C ASP A 61 -11.56 3.62 -1.83
N VAL A 62 -10.92 3.85 -2.99
CA VAL A 62 -9.47 4.11 -3.10
C VAL A 62 -9.06 5.25 -2.18
N ASP A 63 -9.76 6.38 -2.20
CA ASP A 63 -9.40 7.53 -1.35
C ASP A 63 -9.52 7.22 0.15
N THR A 64 -10.49 6.38 0.52
CA THR A 64 -10.63 5.90 1.90
C THR A 64 -9.48 4.97 2.30
N ARG A 65 -9.07 4.05 1.42
CA ARG A 65 -7.91 3.17 1.65
C ARG A 65 -6.60 3.95 1.69
N MET A 66 -6.41 4.90 0.78
CA MET A 66 -5.20 5.72 0.73
C MET A 66 -5.04 6.59 1.97
N ARG A 67 -6.13 7.09 2.57
CA ARG A 67 -6.08 7.76 3.88
C ARG A 67 -5.62 6.83 4.99
N ALA A 68 -6.11 5.59 5.03
CA ALA A 68 -5.64 4.60 6.01
C ALA A 68 -4.15 4.25 5.82
N ILE A 69 -3.72 4.06 4.58
CA ILE A 69 -2.33 3.76 4.24
C ILE A 69 -1.39 4.93 4.56
N SER A 70 -1.83 6.17 4.34
CA SER A 70 -1.04 7.38 4.63
C SER A 70 -0.70 7.49 6.13
N LYS A 71 -1.60 7.06 7.02
CA LYS A 71 -1.34 6.99 8.46
C LYS A 71 -0.21 6.03 8.81
N LEU A 72 -0.05 4.93 8.06
CA LEU A 72 1.07 3.99 8.26
C LEU A 72 2.41 4.65 7.94
N ALA A 73 2.41 5.61 7.01
CA ALA A 73 3.57 6.39 6.62
C ALA A 73 3.81 7.64 7.50
N ASN A 74 3.01 7.85 8.57
CA ASN A 74 2.99 9.07 9.39
C ASN A 74 2.67 10.35 8.58
N LEU A 75 1.88 10.24 7.51
CA LEU A 75 1.33 11.40 6.81
C LEU A 75 0.01 11.83 7.47
N PRO A 76 -0.30 13.13 7.47
CA PRO A 76 -1.54 13.69 8.04
C PRO A 76 -2.79 13.18 7.33
#